data_AF-A0A1S8WK63-F1
#
_entry.id   AF-A0A1S8WK63-F1
#
_cell.length_a   1.000
_cell.length_b   1.000
_cell.length_c   1.000
_cell.angle_alpha   90.00
_cell.angle_beta   90.00
_cell.angle_gamma   90.00
#
_symmetry.space_group_name_H-M   'P 1'
#
loop_
_entity.id
_entity.type
_entity.pdbx_description
1 polymer ?
#
loop_
_entity_poly.entity_id
_entity_poly.type
_entity_poly.pdbx_seq_one_letter_code
_entity_poly.pdbx_strand_id
1 'polypeptide(L)'
;MVTSSLLYNTLRALHVTVDIRNICVFLAPLFSSLTTIATFLLTSEVMDTRAGLLAAGMIAIVPGYISRSVAGSYDNEGIAIFCMIFTFYLWVKSVKTGSVIWASACSLAYFYMVSSWGGYVFLINIIPIHVLILILTGRFSHRIYVAYSTLYTLGTILSMQISFVGFLPVISSEHMGALGVFGICQLVAFYDFLKGKMLPETFNRLLRLVGLLLGLLFGVALSMLVLSGEFIFCGLPTRLGSSFSILSHLCIQIAPSLVIFDPS
;
A
#
# COMPACT_ATOMS: atom_id res chain seq x y z
N MET A 1 -3.71 -21.47 2.21
CA MET A 1 -4.18 -22.86 2.49
C MET A 1 -5.53 -22.94 3.21
N VAL A 2 -6.01 -21.87 3.87
CA VAL A 2 -7.38 -21.84 4.43
C VAL A 2 -8.45 -21.88 3.34
N THR A 3 -8.18 -21.25 2.20
CA THR A 3 -9.08 -21.13 1.04
C THR A 3 -9.42 -22.48 0.41
N SER A 4 -8.43 -23.35 0.18
CA SER A 4 -8.62 -24.70 -0.34
C SER A 4 -9.34 -25.61 0.66
N SER A 5 -9.02 -25.50 1.94
CA SER A 5 -9.72 -26.22 3.01
C SER A 5 -11.21 -25.81 3.11
N LEU A 6 -11.49 -24.51 3.00
CA LEU A 6 -12.85 -24.00 2.98
C LEU A 6 -13.62 -24.52 1.76
N LEU A 7 -13.03 -24.48 0.56
CA LEU A 7 -13.63 -25.05 -0.64
C LEU A 7 -13.91 -26.55 -0.50
N TYR A 8 -12.96 -27.31 0.05
CA TYR A 8 -13.14 -28.73 0.31
C TYR A 8 -14.30 -29.02 1.26
N ASN A 9 -14.37 -28.30 2.39
CA ASN A 9 -15.45 -28.46 3.36
C ASN A 9 -16.82 -28.07 2.79
N THR A 10 -16.87 -27.01 1.97
CA THR A 10 -18.12 -26.61 1.31
C THR A 10 -18.59 -27.64 0.28
N LEU A 11 -17.68 -28.21 -0.52
CA LEU A 11 -18.03 -29.25 -1.50
C LEU A 11 -18.49 -30.53 -0.81
N ARG A 12 -17.82 -30.91 0.29
CA ARG A 12 -18.22 -32.05 1.11
C ARG A 12 -19.59 -31.87 1.74
N ALA A 13 -19.92 -30.65 2.21
CA ALA A 13 -21.25 -30.32 2.73
C ALA A 13 -22.35 -30.44 1.66
N LEU A 14 -22.00 -30.21 0.38
CA LEU A 14 -22.89 -30.38 -0.77
C LEU A 14 -22.91 -31.82 -1.33
N HIS A 15 -22.36 -32.80 -0.61
CA HIS A 15 -22.25 -34.21 -1.01
C HIS A 15 -21.45 -34.44 -2.31
N VAL A 16 -20.59 -33.49 -2.71
CA VAL A 16 -19.68 -33.64 -3.84
C VAL A 16 -18.34 -34.15 -3.33
N THR A 17 -18.06 -35.43 -3.52
CA THR A 17 -16.83 -36.08 -3.04
C THR A 17 -15.68 -35.86 -4.03
N VAL A 18 -14.92 -34.79 -3.82
CA VAL A 18 -13.70 -34.48 -4.58
C VAL A 18 -12.50 -34.54 -3.66
N ASP A 19 -11.42 -35.19 -4.11
CA ASP A 19 -10.17 -35.23 -3.37
C ASP A 19 -9.56 -33.83 -3.21
N ILE A 20 -8.95 -33.57 -2.04
CA ILE A 20 -8.30 -32.29 -1.75
C ILE A 20 -7.22 -31.95 -2.78
N ARG A 21 -6.54 -32.95 -3.35
CA ARG A 21 -5.54 -32.78 -4.41
C ARG A 21 -6.14 -32.11 -5.64
N ASN A 22 -7.30 -32.57 -6.08
CA ASN A 22 -7.96 -32.02 -7.28
C ASN A 22 -8.37 -30.57 -7.04
N ILE A 23 -8.84 -30.25 -5.84
CA ILE A 23 -9.16 -28.86 -5.45
C ILE A 23 -7.91 -27.99 -5.52
N CYS A 24 -6.78 -28.44 -4.95
CA CYS A 24 -5.53 -27.68 -5.01
C CYS A 24 -5.03 -27.48 -6.45
N VAL A 25 -5.17 -28.47 -7.34
CA VAL A 25 -4.77 -28.39 -8.75
C VAL A 25 -5.62 -27.37 -9.52
N PHE A 26 -6.92 -27.33 -9.29
CA PHE A 26 -7.85 -26.45 -10.02
C PHE A 26 -8.08 -25.08 -9.36
N LEU A 27 -7.48 -24.83 -8.19
CA LEU A 27 -7.67 -23.57 -7.48
C LEU A 27 -7.12 -22.36 -8.25
N ALA A 28 -5.92 -22.47 -8.83
CA ALA A 28 -5.31 -21.36 -9.56
C ALA A 28 -6.13 -20.93 -10.80
N PRO A 29 -6.60 -21.85 -11.68
CA PRO A 29 -7.53 -21.50 -12.75
C PRO A 29 -8.86 -20.89 -12.27
N LEU A 30 -9.41 -21.37 -11.15
CA LEU A 30 -10.63 -20.82 -10.57
C LEU A 30 -10.42 -19.35 -10.19
N PHE A 31 -9.36 -19.02 -9.46
CA PHE A 31 -9.05 -17.64 -9.10
C PHE A 31 -8.68 -16.78 -10.31
N SER A 32 -8.03 -17.35 -11.33
CA SER A 32 -7.77 -16.66 -12.61
C SER A 32 -9.07 -16.19 -13.29
N SER A 33 -10.11 -17.03 -13.30
CA SER A 33 -11.43 -16.61 -13.80
C SER A 33 -12.03 -15.46 -12.98
N LEU A 34 -11.89 -15.47 -11.65
CA LEU A 34 -12.35 -14.38 -10.79
C LEU A 34 -11.54 -13.09 -11.01
N THR A 35 -10.25 -13.20 -11.32
CA THR A 35 -9.39 -12.07 -11.68
C THR A 35 -9.91 -11.36 -12.92
N THR A 36 -10.38 -12.08 -13.94
CA THR A 36 -10.97 -11.45 -15.14
C THR A 36 -12.19 -10.58 -14.79
N ILE A 37 -13.02 -11.04 -13.86
CA ILE A 37 -14.20 -10.31 -13.36
C ILE A 37 -13.75 -9.08 -12.54
N ALA A 38 -12.76 -9.24 -11.66
CA ALA A 38 -12.22 -8.13 -10.87
C ALA A 38 -11.60 -7.04 -11.77
N THR A 39 -10.89 -7.44 -12.83
CA THR A 39 -10.32 -6.52 -13.83
C THR A 39 -11.41 -5.80 -14.62
N PHE A 40 -12.45 -6.51 -15.05
CA PHE A 40 -13.63 -5.90 -15.68
C PHE A 40 -14.21 -4.79 -14.79
N LEU A 41 -14.45 -5.10 -13.52
CA LEU A 41 -15.02 -4.16 -12.55
C LEU A 41 -14.11 -2.95 -12.35
N LEU A 42 -12.81 -3.15 -12.12
CA LEU A 42 -11.84 -2.07 -11.95
C LEU A 42 -11.80 -1.14 -13.16
N THR A 43 -11.66 -1.68 -14.36
CA THR A 43 -11.53 -0.89 -15.59
C THR A 43 -12.84 -0.20 -15.94
N SER A 44 -13.99 -0.84 -15.69
CA SER A 44 -15.31 -0.22 -15.89
C SER A 44 -15.55 0.96 -14.95
N GLU A 45 -14.95 0.95 -13.76
CA GLU A 45 -15.00 2.10 -12.87
C GLU A 45 -14.11 3.24 -13.38
N VAL A 46 -12.95 2.97 -13.98
CA VAL A 46 -12.03 4.06 -14.39
C VAL A 46 -12.49 4.73 -15.68
N MET A 47 -12.95 3.96 -16.66
CA MET A 47 -13.34 4.44 -17.99
C MET A 47 -14.78 4.00 -18.30
N ASP A 48 -14.97 3.10 -19.26
CA ASP A 48 -16.27 2.62 -19.73
C ASP A 48 -16.37 1.09 -19.67
N THR A 49 -17.60 0.58 -19.72
CA THR A 49 -17.88 -0.87 -19.77
C THR A 49 -17.19 -1.57 -20.94
N ARG A 50 -17.06 -0.91 -22.09
CA ARG A 50 -16.37 -1.47 -23.28
C ARG A 50 -14.88 -1.68 -23.03
N ALA A 51 -14.22 -0.71 -22.39
CA ALA A 51 -12.83 -0.83 -21.99
C ALA A 51 -12.66 -1.95 -20.95
N GLY A 52 -13.62 -2.09 -20.04
CA GLY A 52 -13.65 -3.19 -19.07
C GLY A 52 -13.70 -4.57 -19.71
N LEU A 53 -14.57 -4.78 -20.71
CA LEU A 53 -14.65 -6.06 -21.42
C LEU A 53 -13.35 -6.37 -22.17
N LEU A 54 -12.74 -5.37 -22.80
CA LEU A 54 -11.45 -5.54 -23.47
C LEU A 54 -10.35 -5.93 -22.47
N ALA A 55 -10.25 -5.23 -21.34
CA ALA A 55 -9.25 -5.52 -20.31
C ALA A 55 -9.42 -6.93 -19.72
N ALA A 56 -10.67 -7.37 -19.49
CA ALA A 56 -10.97 -8.71 -19.01
C ALA A 56 -10.56 -9.80 -20.03
N GLY A 57 -10.79 -9.57 -21.32
CA GLY A 57 -10.32 -10.45 -22.38
C GLY A 57 -8.78 -10.52 -22.46
N MET A 58 -8.10 -9.39 -22.32
CA MET A 58 -6.64 -9.34 -22.37
C MET A 58 -5.99 -10.06 -21.18
N ILE A 59 -6.47 -9.85 -19.95
CA ILE A 59 -5.89 -10.49 -18.77
C ILE A 59 -6.14 -12.01 -18.73
N ALA A 60 -7.21 -12.50 -19.37
CA ALA A 60 -7.51 -13.93 -19.43
C ALA A 60 -6.46 -14.73 -20.20
N ILE A 61 -5.80 -14.12 -21.20
CA ILE A 61 -4.88 -14.80 -22.13
C ILE A 61 -3.42 -14.35 -21.91
N VAL A 62 -3.17 -13.38 -21.03
CA VAL A 62 -1.83 -12.81 -20.87
C VAL A 62 -0.83 -13.88 -20.35
N PRO A 63 0.26 -14.18 -21.10
CA PRO A 63 1.16 -15.29 -20.77
C PRO A 63 1.89 -15.07 -19.45
N GLY A 64 2.14 -13.81 -19.08
CA GLY A 64 2.73 -13.46 -17.79
C GLY A 64 1.90 -13.95 -16.60
N TYR A 65 0.58 -13.77 -16.64
CA TYR A 65 -0.31 -14.25 -15.57
C TYR A 65 -0.51 -15.76 -15.64
N ILE A 66 -0.62 -16.32 -16.85
CA ILE A 66 -0.77 -17.77 -17.06
C ILE A 66 0.42 -18.52 -16.45
N SER A 67 1.66 -18.03 -16.62
CA SER A 67 2.87 -18.68 -16.09
C SER A 67 2.84 -18.96 -14.58
N ARG A 68 2.06 -18.18 -13.80
CA ARG A 68 1.90 -18.32 -12.36
C ARG A 68 0.54 -18.89 -11.93
N SER A 69 -0.39 -19.10 -12.87
CA SER A 69 -1.77 -19.56 -12.62
C SER A 69 -2.17 -20.83 -13.39
N VAL A 70 -1.18 -21.59 -13.88
CA VAL A 70 -1.42 -22.89 -14.55
C VAL A 70 -2.04 -23.90 -13.59
N ALA A 71 -2.95 -24.74 -14.10
CA ALA A 71 -3.48 -25.88 -13.35
C ALA A 71 -2.35 -26.76 -12.81
N GLY A 72 -2.38 -27.07 -11.51
CA GLY A 72 -1.32 -27.80 -10.82
C GLY A 72 -0.24 -26.93 -10.18
N SER A 73 -0.15 -25.64 -10.56
CA SER A 73 0.68 -24.66 -9.86
C SER A 73 -0.07 -24.12 -8.64
N TYR A 74 0.09 -24.79 -7.50
CA TYR A 74 -0.51 -24.39 -6.23
C TYR A 74 0.41 -23.43 -5.48
N ASP A 75 0.53 -22.21 -6.00
CA ASP A 75 1.29 -21.12 -5.39
C ASP A 75 0.36 -19.98 -4.91
N ASN A 76 0.84 -19.16 -3.99
CA ASN A 76 0.10 -18.06 -3.38
C ASN A 76 -0.19 -16.92 -4.38
N GLU A 77 0.61 -16.82 -5.44
CA GLU A 77 0.52 -15.76 -6.44
C GLU A 77 -0.83 -15.74 -7.19
N GLY A 78 -1.41 -16.92 -7.46
CA GLY A 78 -2.68 -17.04 -8.18
C GLY A 78 -3.85 -16.36 -7.45
N ILE A 79 -3.92 -16.54 -6.13
CA ILE A 79 -4.92 -15.88 -5.27
C ILE A 79 -4.54 -14.41 -5.05
N ALA A 80 -3.25 -14.13 -4.85
CA ALA A 80 -2.77 -12.78 -4.54
C ALA A 80 -3.10 -11.75 -5.62
N ILE A 81 -2.96 -12.13 -6.90
CA ILE A 81 -3.27 -11.23 -8.03
C ILE A 81 -4.76 -10.88 -8.05
N PHE A 82 -5.64 -11.86 -7.84
CA PHE A 82 -7.07 -11.61 -7.69
C PHE A 82 -7.35 -10.61 -6.55
N CYS A 83 -6.82 -10.88 -5.36
CA CYS A 83 -7.00 -10.03 -4.19
C CYS A 83 -6.51 -8.60 -4.40
N MET A 84 -5.38 -8.44 -5.09
CA MET A 84 -4.79 -7.14 -5.37
C MET A 84 -5.68 -6.30 -6.28
N ILE A 85 -6.13 -6.86 -7.41
CA ILE A 85 -7.02 -6.16 -8.36
C ILE A 85 -8.36 -5.84 -7.69
N PHE A 86 -8.90 -6.79 -6.92
CA PHE A 86 -10.14 -6.58 -6.19
C PHE A 86 -10.04 -5.48 -5.12
N THR A 87 -8.89 -5.40 -4.41
CA THR A 87 -8.64 -4.33 -3.44
C THR A 87 -8.54 -2.97 -4.14
N PHE A 88 -7.87 -2.89 -5.29
CA PHE A 88 -7.83 -1.66 -6.08
C PHE A 88 -9.21 -1.24 -6.60
N TYR A 89 -10.04 -2.19 -7.03
CA TYR A 89 -11.42 -1.91 -7.42
C TYR A 89 -12.21 -1.27 -6.27
N LEU A 90 -12.18 -1.90 -5.08
CA LEU A 90 -12.87 -1.38 -3.91
C LEU A 90 -12.32 -0.03 -3.44
N TRP A 91 -11.00 0.18 -3.56
CA TRP A 91 -10.38 1.46 -3.25
C TRP A 91 -10.89 2.57 -4.18
N VAL A 92 -10.84 2.37 -5.50
CA VAL A 92 -11.33 3.36 -6.47
C VAL A 92 -12.81 3.65 -6.25
N LYS A 93 -13.62 2.60 -6.03
CA LYS A 93 -15.05 2.74 -5.74
C LYS A 93 -15.32 3.50 -4.43
N SER A 94 -14.52 3.23 -3.40
CA SER A 94 -14.58 3.92 -2.11
C SER A 94 -14.26 5.41 -2.25
N VAL A 95 -13.21 5.76 -2.98
CA VAL A 95 -12.82 7.17 -3.22
C VAL A 95 -13.90 7.92 -4.01
N LYS A 96 -14.48 7.30 -5.03
CA LYS A 96 -15.56 7.92 -5.83
C LYS A 96 -16.83 8.16 -5.02
N THR A 97 -17.26 7.15 -4.27
CA THR A 97 -18.51 7.19 -3.51
C THR A 97 -18.37 8.01 -2.22
N GLY A 98 -17.21 7.92 -1.54
CA GLY A 98 -16.97 8.51 -0.23
C GLY A 98 -17.73 7.81 0.92
N SER A 99 -18.10 6.54 0.76
CA SER A 99 -18.85 5.77 1.77
C SER A 99 -17.93 4.85 2.57
N VAL A 100 -18.16 4.83 3.89
CA VAL A 100 -17.46 3.98 4.86
C VAL A 100 -17.67 2.49 4.58
N ILE A 101 -18.80 2.10 4.00
CA ILE A 101 -19.10 0.70 3.68
C ILE A 101 -18.13 0.18 2.61
N TRP A 102 -17.89 0.96 1.56
CA TRP A 102 -16.92 0.57 0.52
C TRP A 102 -15.48 0.59 1.05
N ALA A 103 -15.16 1.52 1.95
CA ALA A 103 -13.84 1.57 2.57
C ALA A 103 -13.57 0.39 3.51
N SER A 104 -14.55 0.01 4.34
CA SER A 104 -14.45 -1.17 5.20
C SER A 104 -14.41 -2.47 4.40
N ALA A 105 -15.18 -2.59 3.32
CA ALA A 105 -15.04 -3.70 2.37
C ALA A 105 -13.64 -3.75 1.75
N CYS A 106 -13.05 -2.59 1.41
CA CYS A 106 -11.67 -2.49 0.94
C CYS A 106 -10.67 -2.95 2.02
N SER A 107 -10.85 -2.58 3.29
CA SER A 107 -10.03 -3.07 4.41
C SER A 107 -10.13 -4.59 4.59
N LEU A 108 -11.32 -5.18 4.40
CA LEU A 108 -11.50 -6.63 4.45
C LEU A 108 -10.80 -7.34 3.28
N ALA A 109 -10.88 -6.76 2.07
CA ALA A 109 -10.13 -7.27 0.92
C ALA A 109 -8.61 -7.15 1.12
N TYR A 110 -8.14 -6.05 1.71
CA TYR A 110 -6.75 -5.87 2.12
C TYR A 110 -6.33 -6.90 3.16
N PHE A 111 -7.15 -7.16 4.19
CA PHE A 111 -6.88 -8.21 5.17
C PHE A 111 -6.74 -9.59 4.53
N TYR A 112 -7.62 -9.93 3.59
CA TYR A 112 -7.51 -11.18 2.84
C TYR A 112 -6.22 -11.27 2.01
N MET A 113 -5.80 -10.16 1.41
CA MET A 113 -4.51 -10.06 0.72
C MET A 113 -3.32 -10.29 1.67
N VAL A 114 -3.29 -9.63 2.84
CA VAL A 114 -2.23 -9.80 3.85
C VAL A 114 -2.12 -11.27 4.28
N SER A 115 -3.26 -11.98 4.41
CA SER A 115 -3.28 -13.40 4.75
C SER A 115 -2.85 -14.34 3.62
N SER A 116 -2.89 -13.86 2.37
CA SER A 116 -2.63 -14.69 1.18
C SER A 116 -1.20 -14.54 0.67
N TRP A 117 -0.63 -13.34 0.70
CA TRP A 117 0.71 -13.08 0.15
C TRP A 117 1.39 -11.86 0.78
N GLY A 118 2.73 -11.91 0.90
CA GLY A 118 3.56 -10.83 1.46
C GLY A 118 3.59 -9.54 0.64
N GLY A 119 3.10 -9.54 -0.60
CA GLY A 119 3.01 -8.33 -1.43
C GLY A 119 1.95 -7.31 -0.98
N TYR A 120 1.34 -7.45 0.20
CA TYR A 120 0.48 -6.43 0.78
C TYR A 120 1.23 -5.12 1.07
N VAL A 121 2.56 -5.18 1.25
CA VAL A 121 3.45 -4.01 1.39
C VAL A 121 3.38 -3.09 0.17
N PHE A 122 3.15 -3.65 -1.03
CA PHE A 122 2.94 -2.86 -2.23
C PHE A 122 1.63 -2.06 -2.17
N LEU A 123 0.53 -2.70 -1.75
CA LEU A 123 -0.79 -2.06 -1.65
C LEU A 123 -0.79 -0.90 -0.65
N ILE A 124 -0.24 -1.13 0.54
CA ILE A 124 -0.22 -0.14 1.61
C ILE A 124 0.70 1.05 1.31
N ASN A 125 1.59 0.96 0.33
CA ASN A 125 2.44 2.07 -0.12
C ASN A 125 1.85 2.82 -1.34
N ILE A 126 1.27 2.10 -2.30
CA ILE A 126 0.61 2.71 -3.47
C ILE A 126 -0.59 3.58 -3.06
N ILE A 127 -1.41 3.12 -2.11
CA ILE A 127 -2.62 3.84 -1.68
C ILE A 127 -2.28 5.21 -1.07
N PRO A 128 -1.35 5.33 -0.09
CA PRO A 128 -0.87 6.61 0.41
C PRO A 128 -0.24 7.50 -0.66
N ILE A 129 0.56 6.93 -1.59
CA ILE A 129 1.15 7.72 -2.69
C ILE A 129 0.05 8.34 -3.54
N HIS A 130 -1.00 7.59 -3.87
CA HIS A 130 -2.16 8.12 -4.58
C HIS A 130 -2.86 9.26 -3.82
N VAL A 131 -3.03 9.12 -2.50
CA VAL A 131 -3.61 10.19 -1.65
C VAL A 131 -2.70 11.41 -1.57
N LEU A 132 -1.38 11.21 -1.46
CA LEU A 132 -0.40 12.28 -1.42
C LEU A 132 -0.42 13.10 -2.72
N ILE A 133 -0.49 12.43 -3.87
CA ILE A 133 -0.62 13.10 -5.18
C ILE A 133 -1.93 13.90 -5.26
N LEU A 134 -3.04 13.38 -4.71
CA LEU A 134 -4.30 14.13 -4.65
C LEU A 134 -4.23 15.38 -3.77
N ILE A 135 -3.46 15.33 -2.68
CA ILE A 135 -3.19 16.51 -1.84
C ILE A 135 -2.31 17.51 -2.58
N LEU A 136 -1.22 17.07 -3.20
CA LEU A 136 -0.28 17.94 -3.94
C LEU A 136 -0.93 18.62 -5.15
N THR A 137 -1.87 17.95 -5.83
CA THR A 137 -2.65 18.52 -6.93
C THR A 137 -3.79 19.44 -6.46
N GLY A 138 -3.96 19.62 -5.15
CA GLY A 138 -5.02 20.47 -4.57
C GLY A 138 -6.43 19.92 -4.72
N ARG A 139 -6.59 18.63 -5.07
CA ARG A 139 -7.90 17.97 -5.26
C ARG A 139 -8.34 17.20 -4.02
N PHE A 140 -7.95 17.66 -2.83
CA PHE A 140 -8.36 17.04 -1.58
C PHE A 140 -9.85 17.29 -1.32
N SER A 141 -10.56 16.23 -0.91
CA SER A 141 -11.99 16.26 -0.64
C SER A 141 -12.30 15.39 0.57
N HIS A 142 -13.39 15.70 1.27
CA HIS A 142 -13.86 14.93 2.41
C HIS A 142 -14.08 13.43 2.08
N ARG A 143 -14.41 13.10 0.82
CA ARG A 143 -14.55 11.70 0.37
C ARG A 143 -13.25 10.92 0.49
N ILE A 144 -12.13 11.53 0.10
CA ILE A 144 -10.79 10.92 0.17
C ILE A 144 -10.38 10.75 1.63
N TYR A 145 -10.65 11.77 2.46
CA TYR A 145 -10.38 11.70 3.90
C TYR A 145 -11.11 10.52 4.56
N VAL A 146 -12.42 10.37 4.33
CA VAL A 146 -13.21 9.26 4.89
C VAL A 146 -12.69 7.92 4.36
N ALA A 147 -12.46 7.80 3.05
CA ALA A 147 -12.00 6.54 2.44
C ALA A 147 -10.63 6.11 2.97
N TYR A 148 -9.66 7.03 3.05
CA TYR A 148 -8.30 6.71 3.49
C TYR A 148 -8.19 6.47 4.99
N SER A 149 -8.83 7.31 5.81
CA SER A 149 -8.78 7.18 7.28
C SER A 149 -9.39 5.86 7.75
N THR A 150 -10.53 5.47 7.18
CA THR A 150 -11.18 4.18 7.48
C THR A 150 -10.37 3.01 6.96
N LEU A 151 -9.81 3.10 5.75
CA LEU A 151 -8.94 2.05 5.20
C LEU A 151 -7.72 1.82 6.08
N TYR A 152 -7.01 2.89 6.45
CA TYR A 152 -5.78 2.80 7.23
C TYR A 152 -6.03 2.26 8.64
N THR A 153 -7.04 2.79 9.34
CA THR A 153 -7.35 2.35 10.72
C THR A 153 -7.80 0.90 10.77
N LEU A 154 -8.82 0.52 9.98
CA LEU A 154 -9.33 -0.85 9.96
C LEU A 154 -8.30 -1.81 9.35
N GLY A 155 -7.65 -1.41 8.26
CA GLY A 155 -6.66 -2.24 7.58
C GLY A 155 -5.45 -2.57 8.45
N THR A 156 -4.95 -1.61 9.22
CA THR A 156 -3.81 -1.82 10.12
C THR A 156 -4.19 -2.74 11.29
N ILE A 157 -5.35 -2.51 11.92
CA ILE A 157 -5.84 -3.38 13.01
C ILE A 157 -6.04 -4.81 12.52
N LEU A 158 -6.68 -4.98 11.35
CA LEU A 158 -6.90 -6.30 10.77
C LEU A 158 -5.57 -6.97 10.39
N SER A 159 -4.61 -6.24 9.83
CA SER A 159 -3.31 -6.83 9.48
C SER A 159 -2.53 -7.34 10.69
N MET A 160 -2.67 -6.70 11.86
CA MET A 160 -2.02 -7.13 13.10
C MET A 160 -2.55 -8.47 13.64
N GLN A 161 -3.77 -8.88 13.24
CA GLN A 161 -4.37 -10.14 13.70
C GLN A 161 -3.66 -11.37 13.14
N ILE A 162 -2.90 -11.24 12.06
CA ILE A 162 -2.16 -12.34 11.45
C ILE A 162 -0.87 -12.53 12.24
N SER A 163 -0.68 -13.68 12.86
CA SER A 163 0.46 -13.96 13.75
C SER A 163 1.83 -13.79 13.08
N PHE A 164 1.90 -13.99 11.76
CA PHE A 164 3.13 -13.75 10.98
C PHE A 164 3.48 -12.26 10.85
N VAL A 165 2.47 -11.39 10.83
CA VAL A 165 2.64 -9.93 10.69
C VAL A 165 2.80 -9.28 12.06
N GLY A 166 1.98 -9.66 13.05
CA GLY A 166 2.06 -9.14 14.41
C GLY A 166 2.16 -7.61 14.45
N PHE A 167 3.25 -7.09 15.03
CA PHE A 167 3.50 -5.65 15.19
C PHE A 167 4.38 -5.03 14.09
N LEU A 168 4.70 -5.76 13.02
CA LEU A 168 5.48 -5.22 11.88
C LEU A 168 4.91 -3.92 11.31
N PRO A 169 3.58 -3.72 11.21
CA PRO A 169 3.02 -2.46 10.68
C PRO A 169 3.38 -1.19 11.45
N VAL A 170 3.82 -1.31 12.71
CA VAL A 170 4.20 -0.17 13.56
C VAL A 170 5.71 0.01 13.64
N ILE A 171 6.45 -1.10 13.59
CA ILE A 171 7.90 -1.10 13.82
C ILE A 171 8.67 -0.95 12.50
N SER A 172 8.17 -1.54 11.42
CA SER A 172 8.87 -1.57 10.13
C SER A 172 8.77 -0.24 9.40
N SER A 173 9.87 0.15 8.74
CA SER A 173 9.93 1.34 7.89
C SER A 173 9.03 1.24 6.65
N GLU A 174 8.70 0.03 6.22
CA GLU A 174 7.86 -0.23 5.04
C GLU A 174 6.42 0.29 5.18
N HIS A 175 5.95 0.48 6.41
CA HIS A 175 4.61 0.96 6.73
C HIS A 175 4.58 2.43 7.18
N MET A 176 5.75 3.05 7.37
CA MET A 176 5.86 4.45 7.80
C MET A 176 5.29 5.43 6.78
N GLY A 177 5.35 5.09 5.48
CA GLY A 177 4.74 5.91 4.42
C GLY A 177 3.24 6.08 4.62
N ALA A 178 2.54 5.00 4.98
CA ALA A 178 1.11 5.05 5.27
C ALA A 178 0.79 5.84 6.54
N LEU A 179 1.58 5.69 7.60
CA LEU A 179 1.41 6.47 8.82
C LEU A 179 1.65 7.97 8.58
N GLY A 180 2.67 8.32 7.81
CA GLY A 180 3.01 9.70 7.47
C GLY A 180 1.90 10.39 6.69
N VAL A 181 1.38 9.75 5.64
CA VAL A 181 0.26 10.31 4.86
C VAL A 181 -1.03 10.38 5.68
N PHE A 182 -1.25 9.43 6.59
CA PHE A 182 -2.37 9.51 7.54
C PHE A 182 -2.27 10.74 8.44
N GLY A 183 -1.09 11.02 9.01
CA GLY A 183 -0.84 12.25 9.76
C GLY A 183 -1.09 13.51 8.95
N ILE A 184 -0.59 13.58 7.71
CA ILE A 184 -0.81 14.70 6.80
C ILE A 184 -2.31 14.89 6.51
N CYS A 185 -3.05 13.80 6.25
CA CYS A 185 -4.50 13.86 6.00
C CYS A 185 -5.27 14.47 7.18
N GLN A 186 -4.89 14.12 8.42
CA GLN A 186 -5.50 14.69 9.63
C GLN A 186 -5.24 16.19 9.74
N LEU A 187 -4.01 16.63 9.46
CA LEU A 187 -3.64 18.04 9.47
C LEU A 187 -4.38 18.86 8.40
N VAL A 188 -4.46 18.34 7.17
CA VAL A 188 -5.17 19.01 6.07
C VAL A 188 -6.68 19.10 6.36
N ALA A 189 -7.30 18.01 6.83
CA ALA A 189 -8.72 18.03 7.20
C ALA A 189 -9.01 19.00 8.36
N PHE A 190 -8.12 19.07 9.35
CA PHE A 190 -8.24 20.02 10.45
C PHE A 190 -8.06 21.48 9.99
N TYR A 191 -7.10 21.73 9.10
CA TYR A 191 -6.91 23.05 8.48
C TYR A 191 -8.17 23.50 7.72
N ASP A 192 -8.75 22.62 6.89
CA ASP A 192 -9.97 22.91 6.13
C ASP A 192 -11.17 23.16 7.06
N PHE A 193 -11.28 22.41 8.16
CA PHE A 193 -12.32 22.61 9.17
C PHE A 193 -12.21 23.98 9.85
N LEU A 194 -11.00 24.38 10.29
CA LEU A 194 -10.78 25.69 10.92
C LEU A 194 -11.06 26.85 9.96
N LYS A 195 -10.60 26.72 8.70
CA LYS A 195 -10.86 27.69 7.63
C LYS A 195 -12.35 27.88 7.38
N GLY A 196 -13.16 26.82 7.50
CA GLY A 196 -14.62 26.88 7.32
C GLY A 196 -15.39 27.51 8.49
N LYS A 197 -14.81 27.60 9.69
CA LYS A 197 -15.50 28.09 10.90
C LYS A 197 -15.11 29.50 11.33
N MET A 198 -14.00 30.04 10.82
CA MET A 198 -13.45 31.33 11.25
C MET A 198 -13.47 32.37 10.13
N LEU A 199 -13.58 33.66 10.50
CA LEU A 199 -13.29 34.75 9.58
C LEU A 199 -11.81 34.69 9.12
N PRO A 200 -11.49 35.05 7.86
CA PRO A 200 -10.15 34.91 7.29
C PRO A 200 -9.08 35.69 8.06
N GLU A 201 -9.45 36.80 8.68
CA GLU A 201 -8.53 37.63 9.48
C GLU A 201 -8.11 36.96 10.79
N THR A 202 -9.07 36.36 11.51
CA THR A 202 -8.81 35.65 12.77
C THR A 202 -8.00 34.38 12.50
N PHE A 203 -8.29 33.71 11.38
CA PHE A 203 -7.55 32.52 10.95
C PHE A 203 -6.07 32.83 10.67
N ASN A 204 -5.77 33.92 9.97
CA ASN A 204 -4.38 34.31 9.70
C ASN A 204 -3.62 34.71 10.99
N ARG A 205 -4.30 35.30 11.97
CA ARG A 205 -3.70 35.57 13.29
C ARG A 205 -3.43 34.27 14.06
N LEU A 206 -4.37 33.33 14.05
CA LEU A 206 -4.22 32.01 14.68
C LEU A 206 -3.02 31.25 14.06
N LEU A 207 -2.95 31.16 12.73
CA LEU A 207 -1.84 30.50 12.05
C LEU A 207 -0.48 31.13 12.38
N ARG A 208 -0.42 32.46 12.48
CA ARG A 208 0.80 33.17 12.86
C ARG A 208 1.22 32.87 14.30
N LEU A 209 0.27 32.78 15.23
CA LEU A 209 0.52 32.41 16.63
C LEU A 209 0.96 30.95 16.76
N VAL A 210 0.29 30.03 16.07
CA VAL A 210 0.67 28.60 16.05
C VAL A 210 2.06 28.42 15.43
N GLY A 211 2.36 29.13 14.35
CA GLY A 211 3.69 29.13 13.73
C GLY A 211 4.78 29.67 14.66
N LEU A 212 4.50 30.76 15.39
CA LEU A 212 5.43 31.30 16.39
C LEU A 212 5.66 30.34 17.56
N LEU A 213 4.62 29.68 18.06
CA LEU A 213 4.73 28.70 19.14
C LEU A 213 5.52 27.46 18.70
N LEU A 214 5.24 26.92 17.51
CA LEU A 214 6.01 25.81 16.95
C LEU A 214 7.48 26.20 16.72
N GLY A 215 7.73 27.41 16.20
CA GLY A 215 9.08 27.95 16.02
C GLY A 215 9.83 28.11 17.35
N LEU A 216 9.15 28.60 18.39
CA LEU A 216 9.71 28.72 19.73
C LEU A 216 10.02 27.33 20.32
N LEU A 217 9.10 26.38 20.17
CA LEU A 217 9.25 25.03 20.71
C LEU A 217 10.36 24.26 19.99
N PHE A 218 10.49 24.44 18.68
CA PHE A 218 11.60 23.92 17.88
C PHE A 218 12.93 24.58 18.26
N GLY A 219 12.94 25.90 18.48
CA GLY A 219 14.12 26.62 18.97
C GLY A 219 14.56 26.18 20.36
N VAL A 220 13.61 25.95 21.27
CA VAL A 220 13.87 25.42 22.62
C VAL A 220 14.39 23.99 22.53
N ALA A 221 13.76 23.11 21.73
CA ALA A 221 14.21 21.75 21.53
C ALA A 221 15.63 21.71 20.94
N LEU A 222 15.93 22.54 19.94
CA LEU A 222 17.27 22.68 19.35
C LEU A 222 18.27 23.19 20.39
N SER A 223 17.91 24.18 21.21
CA SER A 223 18.79 24.72 22.24
C SER A 223 19.07 23.71 23.37
N MET A 224 18.07 22.92 23.77
CA MET A 224 18.22 21.84 24.74
C MET A 224 19.07 20.70 24.18
N LEU A 225 18.94 20.39 22.89
CA LEU A 225 19.75 19.38 22.18
C LEU A 225 21.22 19.82 22.03
N VAL A 226 21.46 21.13 21.86
CA VAL A 226 22.80 21.73 21.84
C VAL A 226 23.42 21.73 23.24
N LEU A 227 22.62 21.98 24.28
CA LEU A 227 23.08 21.98 25.68
C LEU A 227 23.27 20.57 26.25
N SER A 228 22.57 19.55 25.74
CA SER A 228 22.73 18.16 26.16
C SER A 228 24.01 17.49 25.63
N GLY A 229 24.80 18.18 24.82
CA GLY A 229 26.18 17.77 24.48
C GLY A 229 26.31 16.56 23.55
N GLU A 230 25.22 15.96 23.06
CA GLU A 230 25.27 14.88 22.07
C GLU A 230 25.54 15.39 20.63
N PHE A 231 25.50 16.70 20.41
CA PHE A 231 26.01 17.33 19.20
C PHE A 231 27.46 17.78 19.38
N ILE A 232 28.39 16.86 19.14
CA ILE A 232 29.65 17.23 18.49
C ILE A 232 29.25 17.79 17.13
N PHE A 233 29.24 19.11 17.01
CA PHE A 233 29.25 19.77 15.72
C PHE A 233 30.49 19.23 15.00
N CYS A 234 30.28 18.37 14.00
CA CYS A 234 31.25 18.23 12.93
C CYS A 234 31.28 19.60 12.25
N GLY A 235 32.09 20.50 12.82
CA GLY A 235 32.52 21.70 12.15
C GLY A 235 32.98 21.29 10.77
N LEU A 236 32.52 22.04 9.78
CA LEU A 236 32.98 21.99 8.40
C LEU A 236 34.38 21.38 8.32
N PRO A 237 34.52 20.08 8.02
CA PRO A 237 35.85 19.56 7.81
C PRO A 237 36.18 19.97 6.38
N THR A 238 37.35 20.56 6.24
CA THR A 238 38.18 20.61 5.02
C THR A 238 38.48 19.21 4.44
N ARG A 239 37.55 18.26 4.54
CA ARG A 239 37.50 16.91 3.95
C ARG A 239 36.31 16.69 3.02
N LEU A 240 35.63 17.76 2.59
CA LEU A 240 34.79 17.72 1.38
C LEU A 240 35.62 17.78 0.07
N GLY A 241 36.94 17.85 0.15
CA GLY A 241 37.87 17.77 -0.99
C GLY A 241 38.47 16.37 -1.26
N SER A 242 38.20 15.36 -0.41
CA SER A 242 38.80 14.02 -0.58
C SER A 242 37.81 12.86 -0.54
N SER A 243 36.55 13.06 -0.16
CA SER A 243 35.53 12.00 -0.26
C SER A 243 34.95 11.82 -1.68
N PHE A 244 35.26 12.73 -2.61
CA PHE A 244 35.05 12.49 -4.04
C PHE A 244 36.12 11.58 -4.68
N SER A 245 37.20 11.24 -3.96
CA SER A 245 38.27 10.33 -4.44
C SER A 245 38.13 8.89 -3.93
N ILE A 246 37.16 8.60 -3.06
CA ILE A 246 36.91 7.23 -2.56
C ILE A 246 35.84 6.51 -3.41
N LEU A 247 35.09 7.26 -4.22
CA LEU A 247 34.21 6.75 -5.27
C LEU A 247 34.94 6.33 -6.56
N SER A 248 36.27 6.52 -6.67
CA SER A 248 37.07 5.98 -7.78
C SER A 248 37.82 4.68 -7.45
N HIS A 249 37.90 4.27 -6.18
CA HIS A 249 38.60 3.04 -5.78
C HIS A 249 37.72 1.96 -5.14
N LEU A 250 36.44 2.23 -4.85
CA LEU A 250 35.49 1.22 -4.37
C LEU A 250 34.59 0.65 -5.48
N CYS A 251 35.03 0.75 -6.75
CA CYS A 251 34.39 0.13 -7.91
C CYS A 251 35.18 -1.12 -8.41
N ILE A 252 36.22 -1.57 -7.68
CA ILE A 252 37.14 -2.62 -8.13
C ILE A 252 37.16 -3.89 -7.26
N GLN A 253 36.47 -3.96 -6.12
CA GLN A 253 36.50 -5.16 -5.28
C GLN A 253 35.14 -5.42 -4.61
N ILE A 254 34.17 -5.93 -5.39
CA ILE A 254 33.27 -7.06 -5.08
C ILE A 254 32.76 -7.56 -6.44
N ALA A 255 33.63 -8.29 -7.13
CA ALA A 255 33.34 -9.26 -8.19
C ALA A 255 34.63 -10.10 -8.30
N PRO A 256 34.63 -11.34 -7.79
CA PRO A 256 34.30 -12.46 -8.69
C PRO A 256 33.65 -13.66 -7.98
N SER A 257 32.61 -14.26 -8.58
CA SER A 257 32.43 -15.72 -8.64
C SER A 257 31.23 -16.10 -9.52
N LEU A 258 31.53 -16.72 -10.68
CA LEU A 258 30.69 -17.64 -11.47
C LEU A 258 29.43 -17.01 -12.15
N VAL A 259 29.13 -17.16 -13.45
CA VAL A 259 29.32 -18.28 -14.39
C VAL A 259 29.44 -17.74 -15.83
N ILE A 260 30.32 -18.37 -16.60
CA ILE A 260 30.59 -18.24 -18.03
C ILE A 260 29.42 -18.82 -18.85
N PHE A 261 28.92 -18.08 -19.84
CA PHE A 261 28.23 -18.65 -21.00
C PHE A 261 28.71 -17.92 -22.27
N ASP A 262 29.55 -18.60 -23.04
CA ASP A 262 29.90 -18.25 -24.42
C ASP A 262 28.71 -18.58 -25.34
N PRO A 263 28.41 -17.73 -26.35
CA PRO A 263 27.75 -18.15 -27.57
C PRO A 263 28.73 -18.05 -28.75
N SER A 264 29.07 -19.22 -29.30
CA SER A 264 29.38 -19.39 -30.73
C SER A 264 28.19 -20.05 -31.40
#